data_AF-B4W104-F1
#
_entry.id   AF-B4W104-F1
#
_cell.length_a   1.000
_cell.length_b   1.000
_cell.length_c   1.000
_cell.angle_alpha   90.00
_cell.angle_beta   90.00
_cell.angle_gamma   90.00
#
_symmetry.space_group_name_H-M   'P 1'
#
loop_
_entity.id
_entity.type
_entity.pdbx_description
1 polymer ?
#
loop_
_entity_poly.entity_id
_entity_poly.type
_entity_poly.pdbx_seq_one_letter_code
_entity_poly.pdbx_strand_id
1 'polypeptide(L)' 'MGDKCPHREYAAKASTFINETSLDKMYEIAEEARRKKLMEPPKWVIPDFPD' A
#
# COMPACT_ATOMS: atom_id res chain seq x y z
N MET A 1 15.03 5.10 -10.43
CA MET A 1 14.35 5.07 -9.11
C MET A 1 14.74 3.79 -8.39
N GLY A 2 15.85 3.81 -7.65
CA GLY A 2 16.35 2.60 -6.97
C GLY A 2 17.27 2.93 -5.79
N ASP A 3 18.04 4.02 -5.92
CA ASP A 3 18.98 4.43 -4.87
C ASP A 3 18.36 5.38 -3.82
N LYS A 4 17.41 6.24 -4.21
CA LYS A 4 16.70 7.18 -3.33
C LYS A 4 15.39 6.63 -2.78
N CYS A 5 15.33 5.36 -2.37
CA CYS A 5 14.11 4.82 -1.74
C CYS A 5 14.17 5.10 -0.22
N PRO A 6 13.35 6.03 0.33
CA PRO A 6 13.44 6.45 1.73
C PRO A 6 13.08 5.35 2.73
N HIS A 7 12.51 4.24 2.25
CA HIS A 7 11.99 3.13 3.05
C HIS A 7 12.58 1.78 2.63
N ARG A 8 13.87 1.77 2.26
CA ARG A 8 14.58 0.56 1.81
C ARG A 8 14.68 -0.52 2.90
N GLU A 9 14.61 -0.15 4.18
CA GLU A 9 14.55 -1.08 5.31
C GLU A 9 13.33 -2.01 5.27
N TYR A 10 12.22 -1.56 4.70
CA TYR A 10 10.99 -2.36 4.57
C TYR A 10 11.00 -3.29 3.37
N ALA A 11 12.01 -3.20 2.49
CA ALA A 11 12.11 -4.07 1.32
C ALA A 11 12.19 -5.55 1.72
N ALA A 12 12.98 -5.87 2.74
CA ALA A 12 13.09 -7.25 3.25
C ALA A 12 11.74 -7.78 3.77
N LYS A 13 11.03 -6.95 4.55
CA LYS A 13 9.70 -7.30 5.09
C LYS A 13 8.66 -7.46 3.98
N ALA A 14 8.71 -6.61 2.96
CA ALA A 14 7.84 -6.71 1.79
C ALA A 14 8.12 -8.00 1.00
N SER A 15 9.39 -8.35 0.77
CA SER A 15 9.75 -9.62 0.12
C SER A 15 9.29 -10.84 0.92
N THR A 16 9.41 -10.83 2.25
CA THR A 16 8.89 -11.88 3.12
C THR A 16 7.36 -11.99 3.00
N PHE A 17 6.66 -10.87 3.09
CA PHE A 17 5.20 -10.83 2.94
C PHE A 17 4.73 -11.38 1.60
N ILE A 18 5.41 -11.02 0.49
CA ILE A 18 5.05 -11.50 -0.85
C ILE A 18 5.28 -13.01 -1.00
N ASN A 19 6.33 -13.56 -0.37
CA ASN A 19 6.61 -15.01 -0.42
C ASN A 19 5.66 -15.82 0.48
N GLU A 20 5.31 -15.31 1.66
CA GLU A 20 4.43 -16.02 2.60
C GLU A 20 2.93 -15.85 2.27
N THR A 21 2.55 -14.77 1.58
CA THR A 21 1.16 -14.51 1.22
C THR A 21 0.85 -15.12 -0.14
N SER A 22 0.00 -16.14 -0.17
CA SER A 22 -0.51 -16.72 -1.42
C SER A 22 -1.32 -15.70 -2.22
N LEU A 23 -1.37 -15.87 -3.54
CA LEU A 23 -2.06 -14.97 -4.47
C LEU A 23 -3.55 -14.79 -4.11
N ASP A 24 -4.27 -15.86 -3.77
CA ASP A 24 -5.66 -15.80 -3.30
C ASP A 24 -5.84 -14.90 -2.06
N LYS A 25 -4.89 -14.99 -1.12
CA LYS A 25 -4.91 -14.18 0.09
C LYS A 25 -4.66 -12.70 -0.21
N MET A 26 -3.88 -12.38 -1.25
CA MET A 26 -3.74 -11.00 -1.72
C MET A 26 -5.04 -10.46 -2.32
N TYR A 27 -5.79 -11.28 -3.05
CA TYR A 27 -7.09 -10.89 -3.59
C TYR A 27 -8.11 -10.60 -2.47
N GLU A 28 -8.17 -11.43 -1.45
CA GLU A 28 -9.03 -11.23 -0.28
C GLU A 28 -8.72 -9.89 0.42
N ILE A 29 -7.44 -9.63 0.68
CA ILE A 29 -6.97 -8.37 1.29
C ILE A 29 -7.33 -7.17 0.41
N ALA A 30 -7.17 -7.28 -0.91
CA ALA A 30 -7.50 -6.21 -1.85
C ALA A 30 -9.00 -5.90 -1.86
N GLU A 31 -9.85 -6.93 -1.80
CA GLU A 31 -11.31 -6.77 -1.78
C GLU A 31 -11.80 -6.15 -0.47
N GLU A 32 -11.24 -6.59 0.67
CA GLU A 32 -11.50 -5.97 1.97
C GLU A 32 -11.09 -4.50 2.00
N ALA A 33 -9.91 -4.17 1.48
CA ALA A 33 -9.43 -2.80 1.40
C ALA A 33 -10.34 -1.95 0.50
N ARG A 34 -10.81 -2.50 -0.62
CA ARG A 34 -11.79 -1.84 -1.50
C ARG A 34 -13.09 -1.55 -0.77
N ARG A 35 -13.60 -2.52 -0.02
CA ARG A 35 -14.85 -2.38 0.75
C ARG A 35 -14.72 -1.33 1.84
N LYS A 36 -13.58 -1.30 2.56
CA LYS A 36 -13.28 -0.28 3.57
C LYS A 36 -13.21 1.11 2.96
N LYS A 37 -12.48 1.28 1.85
CA LYS A 37 -12.40 2.56 1.12
C LYS A 37 -13.74 3.10 0.63
N LEU A 38 -14.70 2.22 0.31
CA LEU A 38 -16.05 2.61 -0.09
C LEU A 38 -16.93 3.04 1.08
N MET A 39 -16.67 2.53 2.29
CA MET A 39 -17.37 2.93 3.51
C MET A 39 -16.73 4.15 4.19
N GLU A 40 -15.42 4.33 4.02
CA GLU A 40 -14.69 5.45 4.57
C GLU A 40 -15.08 6.75 3.84
N PRO A 41 -15.28 7.86 4.58
CA PRO A 41 -15.53 9.15 3.95
C PRO A 41 -14.33 9.55 3.06
N PRO A 42 -14.58 10.13 1.88
CA PRO A 42 -13.51 10.49 0.96
C PRO A 42 -12.57 11.50 1.62
N LYS A 43 -11.31 11.09 1.84
CA LYS A 43 -10.27 11.98 2.37
C LYS A 43 -9.76 12.86 1.23
N TRP A 44 -10.21 14.11 1.21
CA TRP A 44 -9.68 15.13 0.32
C TRP A 44 -8.27 15.52 0.78
N VAL A 45 -7.26 15.08 0.04
CA VAL A 45 -5.87 15.54 0.23
C VAL A 45 -5.69 16.77 -0.64
N ILE A 46 -5.59 17.94 -0.02
CA ILE A 46 -5.21 19.18 -0.71
C ILE A 46 -3.70 19.09 -0.93
N PRO A 47 -3.21 19.08 -2.18
CA PRO A 47 -1.77 19.09 -2.45
C PRO A 47 -1.18 20.40 -1.94
N ASP A 48 -0.06 20.31 -1.20
CA ASP A 48 0.76 21.48 -0.89
C ASP A 48 1.46 21.89 -2.18
N PHE A 49 0.92 22.91 -2.86
CA PHE A 49 1.55 23.47 -4.06
C PHE A 49 2.62 24.47 -3.60
N PRO A 50 3.91 24.25 -3.90
CA PRO A 50 4.93 25.27 -3.68
C PRO A 50 4.71 26.42 -4.67
N ASP A 51 4.83 27.66 -4.18
CA ASP A 51 4.86 28.92 -4.97
C ASP A 51 6.03 28.95 -5.96
#